data_AF-A0A2H0TZS8-F1
#
_entry.id   AF-A0A2H0TZS8-F1
#
_cell.length_a   1.000
_cell.length_b   1.000
_cell.length_c   1.000
_cell.angle_alpha   90.00
_cell.angle_beta   90.00
_cell.angle_gamma   90.00
#
_symmetry.space_group_name_H-M   'P 1'
#
loop_
_entity.id
_entity.type
_entity.pdbx_description
1 polymer ?
#
loop_
_entity_poly.entity_id
_entity_poly.type
_entity_poly.pdbx_seq_one_letter_code
_entity_poly.pdbx_strand_id
1 'polypeptide(L)'
;MSFIKDFKERNADLFEYLPATEVHPHDHFLNMIILRFFPKSLTPNKISIFRILATPFVFMLIFLGYYNIGVICFVLVAFTDALDGSLARTQDKITKFGMLLDPLADKLLIGSMVLLLVFKYLEFWLGIVVLGMEIIFISTAYVYRVKFKTVRMANLWGKIKMFLQVLAICSVLIALVFENQTFLNMANVILGLSVGFALVSLFRHGI
;
A
#
# COMPACT_ATOMS: atom_id res chain seq x y z
N MET A 1 -17.70 18.81 -13.83
CA MET A 1 -17.89 19.14 -12.39
C MET A 1 -19.23 18.63 -11.83
N SER A 2 -20.30 18.45 -12.62
CA SER A 2 -21.59 17.93 -12.09
C SER A 2 -21.56 16.45 -11.69
N PHE A 3 -20.87 15.58 -12.44
CA PHE A 3 -20.82 14.14 -12.13
C PHE A 3 -20.30 13.80 -10.72
N ILE A 4 -19.24 14.49 -10.26
CA ILE A 4 -18.67 14.26 -8.92
C ILE A 4 -19.65 14.71 -7.84
N LYS A 5 -20.36 15.81 -8.08
CA LYS A 5 -21.34 16.35 -7.14
C LYS A 5 -22.55 15.43 -7.02
N ASP A 6 -23.08 15.00 -8.17
CA ASP A 6 -24.14 13.99 -8.27
C ASP A 6 -23.76 12.66 -7.62
N PHE A 7 -22.54 12.17 -7.83
CA PHE A 7 -22.07 10.92 -7.22
C PHE A 7 -22.00 11.03 -5.70
N LYS A 8 -21.49 12.16 -5.19
CA LYS A 8 -21.39 12.41 -3.75
C LYS A 8 -22.76 12.54 -3.09
N GLU A 9 -23.71 13.20 -3.75
CA GLU A 9 -25.08 13.33 -3.26
C GLU A 9 -25.82 11.98 -3.24
N ARG A 10 -25.63 11.14 -4.26
CA ARG A 10 -26.24 9.79 -4.31
C ARG A 10 -25.62 8.78 -3.36
N ASN A 11 -24.38 8.99 -2.91
CA ASN A 11 -23.62 8.06 -2.07
C ASN A 11 -23.03 8.76 -0.83
N ALA A 12 -23.83 9.61 -0.17
CA ALA A 12 -23.37 10.42 0.95
C ALA A 12 -22.78 9.57 2.09
N ASP A 13 -23.33 8.37 2.31
CA ASP A 13 -22.92 7.42 3.34
C ASP A 13 -21.46 6.91 3.16
N LEU A 14 -20.89 7.04 1.95
CA LEU A 14 -19.51 6.68 1.68
C LEU A 14 -18.50 7.70 2.23
N PHE A 15 -18.95 8.96 2.40
CA PHE A 15 -18.12 10.10 2.79
C PHE A 15 -18.34 10.53 4.24
N GLU A 16 -19.25 9.89 4.97
CA GLU A 16 -19.42 10.07 6.40
C GLU A 16 -18.19 9.59 7.18
N TYR A 17 -17.81 10.36 8.19
CA TYR A 17 -16.70 10.02 9.07
C TYR A 17 -17.13 8.99 10.12
N LEU A 18 -16.31 7.97 10.27
CA LEU A 18 -16.47 6.90 11.25
C LEU A 18 -15.45 7.11 12.38
N PRO A 19 -15.82 6.85 13.64
CA PRO A 19 -14.90 6.94 14.77
C PRO A 19 -13.76 5.91 14.62
N ALA A 20 -12.55 6.28 15.04
CA ALA A 20 -11.42 5.36 15.04
C ALA A 20 -11.65 4.22 16.05
N THR A 21 -11.60 2.97 15.59
CA THR A 21 -11.81 1.80 16.45
C THR A 21 -10.59 1.46 17.30
N GLU A 22 -9.36 1.70 16.81
CA GLU A 22 -8.10 1.53 17.55
C GLU A 22 -7.01 2.46 16.97
N VAL A 23 -6.28 3.19 17.84
CA VAL A 23 -5.12 4.00 17.47
C VAL A 23 -3.84 3.26 17.89
N HIS A 24 -2.90 3.07 16.98
CA HIS A 24 -1.67 2.33 17.26
C HIS A 24 -0.55 3.23 17.81
N PRO A 25 0.46 2.68 18.52
CA PRO A 25 1.56 3.49 19.07
C PRO A 25 2.34 4.30 18.03
N HIS A 26 2.55 3.73 16.83
CA HIS A 26 3.21 4.45 15.72
C HIS A 26 2.37 5.61 15.20
N ASP A 27 1.06 5.60 15.39
CA ASP A 27 0.20 6.71 14.97
C ASP A 27 0.42 7.94 15.83
N HIS A 28 0.58 7.74 17.14
CA HIS A 28 0.90 8.83 18.05
C HIS A 28 2.29 9.42 17.75
N PHE A 29 3.26 8.57 17.42
CA PHE A 29 4.60 9.00 17.02
C PHE A 29 4.57 9.82 15.72
N LEU A 30 3.90 9.32 14.68
CA LEU A 30 3.71 10.04 13.42
C LEU A 30 2.96 11.36 13.63
N ASN A 31 1.94 11.37 14.48
CA ASN A 31 1.20 12.59 14.79
C ASN A 31 2.08 13.65 15.46
N MET A 32 2.91 13.23 16.40
CA MET A 32 3.80 14.12 17.15
C MET A 32 4.88 14.76 16.26
N ILE A 33 5.46 13.99 15.34
CA ILE A 33 6.62 14.40 14.56
C ILE A 33 6.23 14.97 13.20
N ILE A 34 5.32 14.32 12.49
CA ILE A 34 5.05 14.59 11.07
C ILE A 34 3.67 15.23 10.89
N LEU A 35 2.59 14.60 11.38
CA LEU A 35 1.23 15.05 11.06
C LEU A 35 0.89 16.42 11.64
N ARG A 36 1.57 16.86 12.71
CA ARG A 36 1.43 18.22 13.26
C ARG A 36 1.75 19.32 12.25
N PHE A 37 2.63 19.05 11.28
CA PHE A 37 3.00 20.00 10.23
C PHE A 37 2.02 20.01 9.05
N PHE A 38 1.16 19.00 8.94
CA PHE A 38 0.20 18.93 7.85
C PHE A 38 -1.04 19.78 8.13
N PRO A 39 -1.58 20.48 7.12
CA PRO A 39 -2.78 21.28 7.30
C PRO A 39 -3.97 20.37 7.62
N LYS A 40 -4.84 20.80 8.54
CA LYS A 40 -6.06 20.07 8.92
C LYS A 40 -7.05 19.86 7.75
N SER A 41 -6.85 20.55 6.62
CA SER A 41 -7.61 20.39 5.37
C SER A 41 -7.16 19.20 4.51
N LEU A 42 -6.02 18.58 4.84
CA LEU A 42 -5.59 17.34 4.21
C LEU A 42 -6.44 16.19 4.76
N THR A 43 -6.99 15.41 3.85
CA THR A 43 -7.83 14.24 4.17
C THR A 43 -7.11 12.98 3.69
N PRO A 44 -7.23 11.85 4.41
CA PRO A 44 -6.64 10.58 4.00
C PRO A 44 -6.91 10.25 2.52
N ASN A 45 -8.16 10.38 2.08
CA ASN A 45 -8.58 10.12 0.70
C ASN A 45 -7.80 10.94 -0.35
N LYS A 46 -7.35 12.17 -0.03
CA LYS A 46 -6.55 12.98 -0.96
C LYS A 46 -5.14 12.41 -1.13
N ILE A 47 -4.59 11.85 -0.06
CA ILE A 47 -3.29 11.19 -0.07
C ILE A 47 -3.38 9.88 -0.86
N SER A 48 -4.42 9.08 -0.67
CA SER A 48 -4.65 7.86 -1.46
C SER A 48 -4.82 8.19 -2.96
N ILE A 49 -5.58 9.23 -3.30
CA ILE A 49 -5.73 9.70 -4.70
C ILE A 49 -4.39 10.18 -5.25
N PHE A 50 -3.63 10.96 -4.49
CA PHE A 50 -2.28 11.39 -4.90
C PHE A 50 -1.41 10.17 -5.21
N ARG A 51 -1.41 9.15 -4.36
CA ARG A 51 -0.66 7.91 -4.56
C ARG A 51 -1.09 7.13 -5.81
N ILE A 52 -2.39 7.06 -6.10
CA ILE A 52 -2.89 6.47 -7.35
C ILE A 52 -2.35 7.22 -8.57
N LEU A 53 -2.30 8.56 -8.53
CA LEU A 53 -1.79 9.37 -9.63
C LEU A 53 -0.27 9.36 -9.73
N ALA A 54 0.43 9.27 -8.60
CA ALA A 54 1.89 9.23 -8.54
C ALA A 54 2.46 7.87 -8.97
N THR A 55 1.72 6.78 -8.74
CA THR A 55 2.17 5.41 -9.08
C THR A 55 2.54 5.26 -10.57
N PRO A 56 1.71 5.65 -11.56
CA PRO A 56 2.09 5.61 -12.98
C PRO A 56 3.34 6.44 -13.31
N PHE A 57 3.52 7.59 -12.64
CA PHE A 57 4.70 8.42 -12.82
C PHE A 57 5.96 7.73 -12.31
N VAL A 58 5.91 7.13 -11.12
CA VAL A 58 7.00 6.31 -10.57
C VAL A 58 7.31 5.13 -11.49
N PHE A 59 6.28 4.42 -11.97
CA PHE A 59 6.43 3.34 -12.93
C PHE A 59 7.15 3.81 -14.20
N MET A 60 6.74 4.92 -14.78
CA MET A 60 7.34 5.46 -16.00
C MET A 60 8.81 5.83 -15.80
N LEU A 61 9.16 6.47 -14.67
CA LEU A 61 10.55 6.79 -14.35
C LEU A 61 11.43 5.54 -14.31
N ILE A 62 10.97 4.50 -13.61
CA ILE A 62 11.72 3.24 -13.47
C ILE A 62 11.76 2.49 -14.80
N PHE A 63 10.67 2.47 -15.57
CA PHE A 63 10.61 1.82 -16.88
C PHE A 63 11.59 2.43 -17.88
N LEU A 64 11.77 3.76 -17.83
CA LEU A 64 12.74 4.49 -18.65
C LEU A 64 14.19 4.39 -18.14
N GLY A 65 14.43 3.70 -17.02
CA GLY A 65 15.76 3.48 -16.47
C GLY A 65 16.27 4.57 -15.52
N TYR A 66 15.44 5.55 -15.14
CA TYR A 66 15.80 6.58 -14.15
C TYR A 66 15.71 6.04 -12.71
N TYR A 67 16.46 4.99 -12.39
CA TYR A 67 16.35 4.26 -11.12
C TYR A 67 16.73 5.12 -9.90
N ASN A 68 17.67 6.05 -10.06
CA ASN A 68 18.13 6.96 -9.01
C ASN A 68 17.02 7.89 -8.50
N ILE A 69 16.23 8.47 -9.40
CA ILE A 69 15.08 9.30 -9.04
C ILE A 69 13.89 8.38 -8.70
N GLY A 70 13.75 7.28 -9.43
CA GLY A 70 12.69 6.28 -9.24
C GLY A 70 12.66 5.71 -7.82
N VAL A 71 13.81 5.38 -7.22
CA VAL A 71 13.85 4.87 -5.83
C VAL A 71 13.41 5.91 -4.81
N ILE A 72 13.82 7.18 -4.99
CA ILE A 72 13.42 8.27 -4.11
C ILE A 72 11.91 8.48 -4.20
N CYS A 73 11.38 8.57 -5.42
CA CYS A 73 9.94 8.75 -5.62
C CYS A 73 9.14 7.54 -5.11
N PHE A 74 9.62 6.31 -5.34
CA PHE A 74 8.98 5.09 -4.84
C PHE A 74 8.89 5.10 -3.31
N VAL A 75 9.99 5.38 -2.61
CA VAL A 75 10.00 5.44 -1.14
C VAL A 75 9.05 6.52 -0.62
N LEU A 76 9.06 7.70 -1.24
CA LEU A 76 8.14 8.78 -0.86
C LEU A 76 6.68 8.38 -1.04
N VAL A 77 6.32 7.80 -2.18
CA VAL A 77 4.96 7.36 -2.48
C VAL A 77 4.55 6.18 -1.59
N ALA A 78 5.42 5.20 -1.36
CA ALA A 78 5.14 4.09 -0.43
C ALA A 78 4.95 4.59 1.01
N PHE A 79 5.74 5.58 1.43
CA PHE A 79 5.60 6.17 2.76
C PHE A 79 4.26 6.91 2.96
N THR A 80 3.64 7.42 1.88
CA THR A 80 2.32 8.06 2.00
C THR A 80 1.21 7.13 2.51
N ASP A 81 1.35 5.81 2.33
CA ASP A 81 0.42 4.81 2.88
C ASP A 81 0.44 4.73 4.42
N ALA A 82 1.63 4.83 5.01
CA ALA A 82 1.72 4.87 6.47
C ALA A 82 1.11 6.18 7.02
N LEU A 83 1.29 7.28 6.28
CA LEU A 83 0.81 8.60 6.68
C LEU A 83 -0.71 8.73 6.59
N ASP A 84 -1.35 8.27 5.51
CA ASP A 84 -2.79 8.43 5.34
C ASP A 84 -3.61 7.57 6.31
N GLY A 85 -3.19 6.32 6.55
CA GLY A 85 -3.77 5.46 7.56
C GLY A 85 -3.64 6.05 8.97
N SER A 86 -2.47 6.62 9.29
CA SER A 86 -2.24 7.26 10.58
C SER A 86 -3.05 8.54 10.76
N LEU A 87 -3.13 9.36 9.71
CA LEU A 87 -3.95 10.58 9.67
C LEU A 87 -5.44 10.27 9.83
N ALA A 88 -5.92 9.19 9.22
CA ALA A 88 -7.31 8.77 9.31
C ALA A 88 -7.69 8.41 10.75
N ARG A 89 -6.83 7.63 11.44
CA ARG A 89 -7.06 7.17 12.81
C ARG A 89 -6.90 8.27 13.86
N THR A 90 -5.93 9.17 13.69
CA THR A 90 -5.63 10.22 14.68
C THR A 90 -6.55 11.43 14.59
N GLN A 91 -7.24 11.62 13.46
CA GLN A 91 -8.15 12.73 13.24
C GLN A 91 -9.63 12.30 13.13
N ASP A 92 -9.95 11.03 13.41
CA ASP A 92 -11.30 10.45 13.24
C ASP A 92 -11.89 10.72 11.85
N LYS A 93 -11.03 10.67 10.81
CA LYS A 93 -11.37 10.96 9.41
C LYS A 93 -11.48 9.69 8.56
N ILE A 94 -11.89 8.58 9.16
CA ILE A 94 -12.09 7.31 8.45
C ILE A 94 -13.38 7.40 7.64
N THR A 95 -13.34 7.08 6.35
CA THR A 95 -14.54 7.07 5.48
C THR A 95 -14.67 5.71 4.80
N LYS A 96 -15.89 5.25 4.49
CA LYS A 96 -16.09 3.98 3.74
C LYS A 96 -15.47 4.03 2.35
N PHE A 97 -15.43 5.21 1.75
CA PHE A 97 -14.73 5.46 0.48
C PHE A 97 -13.22 5.29 0.62
N GLY A 98 -12.61 5.91 1.63
CA GLY A 98 -11.18 5.76 1.93
C GLY A 98 -10.80 4.30 2.17
N MET A 99 -11.57 3.58 3.00
CA MET A 99 -11.36 2.15 3.25
C MET A 99 -11.42 1.27 1.98
N LEU A 100 -12.07 1.72 0.91
CA LEU A 100 -12.06 1.04 -0.38
C LEU A 100 -10.88 1.47 -1.27
N LEU A 101 -10.54 2.77 -1.26
CA LEU A 101 -9.47 3.31 -2.07
C LEU A 101 -8.08 2.91 -1.56
N ASP A 102 -7.87 2.84 -0.25
CA ASP A 102 -6.53 2.60 0.31
C ASP A 102 -5.96 1.24 -0.13
N PRO A 103 -6.69 0.10 -0.03
CA PRO A 103 -6.20 -1.18 -0.52
C PRO A 103 -5.99 -1.23 -2.04
N LEU A 104 -6.72 -0.41 -2.79
CA LEU A 104 -6.55 -0.31 -4.25
C LEU A 104 -5.26 0.46 -4.57
N ALA A 105 -5.06 1.62 -3.95
CA ALA A 105 -3.89 2.46 -4.13
C ALA A 105 -2.59 1.73 -3.77
N ASP A 106 -2.60 1.02 -2.65
CA ASP A 106 -1.47 0.22 -2.16
C ASP A 106 -1.09 -0.90 -3.16
N LYS A 107 -2.08 -1.67 -3.60
CA LYS A 107 -1.85 -2.80 -4.53
C LYS A 107 -1.50 -2.35 -5.94
N LEU A 108 -1.94 -1.17 -6.37
CA LEU A 108 -1.50 -0.58 -7.63
C LEU A 108 0.01 -0.28 -7.58
N LEU A 109 0.51 0.31 -6.50
CA LEU A 109 1.93 0.62 -6.38
C LEU A 109 2.78 -0.65 -6.38
N ILE A 110 2.53 -1.57 -5.44
CA ILE A 110 3.31 -2.82 -5.34
C ILE A 110 3.14 -3.69 -6.58
N GLY A 111 1.91 -3.87 -7.07
CA GLY A 111 1.64 -4.67 -8.26
C GLY A 111 2.37 -4.16 -9.49
N SER A 112 2.41 -2.84 -9.70
CA SER A 112 3.15 -2.23 -10.81
C SER A 112 4.65 -2.46 -10.70
N MET A 113 5.22 -2.35 -9.50
CA MET A 113 6.65 -2.60 -9.27
C MET A 113 7.01 -4.08 -9.42
N VAL A 114 6.14 -4.99 -8.98
CA VAL A 114 6.32 -6.44 -9.18
C VAL A 114 6.32 -6.78 -10.67
N LEU A 115 5.38 -6.22 -11.42
CA LEU A 115 5.31 -6.41 -12.88
C LEU A 115 6.58 -5.94 -13.59
N LEU A 116 7.11 -4.79 -13.18
CA LEU A 116 8.25 -4.15 -13.83
C LEU A 116 9.61 -4.75 -13.44
N LEU A 117 9.78 -5.01 -12.14
CA LEU A 117 11.10 -5.30 -11.56
C LEU A 117 11.26 -6.78 -11.23
N VAL A 118 10.26 -7.40 -10.58
CA VAL A 118 10.42 -8.77 -10.06
C VAL A 118 10.50 -9.76 -11.21
N PHE A 119 9.62 -9.68 -12.21
CA PHE A 119 9.67 -10.59 -13.36
C PHE A 119 10.91 -10.44 -14.22
N LYS A 120 11.60 -9.29 -14.14
CA LYS A 120 12.79 -9.00 -14.94
C LYS A 120 14.10 -9.33 -14.22
N TYR A 121 14.16 -9.08 -12.91
CA TYR A 121 15.42 -9.11 -12.14
C TYR A 121 15.45 -10.15 -11.01
N LEU A 122 14.29 -10.68 -10.60
CA LEU A 122 14.15 -11.65 -9.52
C LEU A 122 13.58 -12.97 -10.05
N GLU A 123 13.42 -13.95 -9.16
CA GLU A 123 12.87 -15.25 -9.54
C GLU A 123 11.41 -15.14 -9.98
N PHE A 124 11.11 -15.64 -11.18
CA PHE A 124 9.81 -15.49 -11.82
C PHE A 124 8.63 -16.00 -10.97
N TRP A 125 8.82 -17.11 -10.27
CA TRP A 125 7.78 -17.69 -9.41
C TRP A 125 7.42 -16.79 -8.23
N LEU A 126 8.36 -15.99 -7.70
CA LEU A 126 8.08 -15.02 -6.64
C LEU A 126 7.09 -13.95 -7.13
N GLY A 127 7.27 -13.46 -8.36
CA GLY A 127 6.36 -12.50 -8.98
C GLY A 127 4.93 -13.04 -9.08
N ILE A 128 4.78 -14.30 -9.54
CA ILE A 128 3.47 -14.97 -9.61
C ILE A 128 2.84 -15.08 -8.23
N VAL A 129 3.57 -15.60 -7.25
CA VAL A 129 3.02 -15.84 -5.91
C VAL A 129 2.65 -14.54 -5.23
N VAL A 130 3.49 -13.50 -5.33
CA VAL A 130 3.21 -12.18 -4.76
C VAL A 130 1.93 -11.58 -5.37
N LEU A 131 1.81 -11.53 -6.70
CA LEU A 131 0.61 -11.01 -7.34
C LEU A 131 -0.64 -11.84 -7.03
N GLY A 132 -0.52 -13.17 -7.06
CA GLY A 132 -1.60 -14.08 -6.70
C GLY A 132 -2.10 -13.84 -5.28
N MET A 133 -1.18 -13.67 -4.33
CA MET A 133 -1.53 -13.35 -2.94
C MET A 133 -2.22 -11.99 -2.83
N GLU A 134 -1.77 -10.95 -3.54
CA GLU A 134 -2.48 -9.65 -3.51
C GLU A 134 -3.94 -9.76 -3.94
N ILE A 135 -4.18 -10.50 -5.02
CA ILE A 135 -5.53 -10.79 -5.55
C ILE A 135 -6.35 -11.56 -4.53
N ILE A 136 -5.78 -12.61 -3.92
CA ILE A 136 -6.43 -13.40 -2.87
C ILE A 136 -6.82 -12.48 -1.71
N PHE A 137 -5.92 -11.62 -1.20
CA PHE A 137 -6.25 -10.68 -0.13
C PHE A 137 -7.33 -9.67 -0.53
N ILE A 138 -7.37 -9.16 -1.77
CA ILE A 138 -8.47 -8.27 -2.22
C ILE A 138 -9.79 -9.05 -2.16
N SER A 139 -9.81 -10.21 -2.80
CA SER A 139 -11.01 -11.00 -3.04
C SER A 139 -11.61 -11.46 -1.71
N THR A 140 -10.74 -11.86 -0.80
CA THR A 140 -11.05 -12.24 0.56
C THR A 140 -11.69 -11.09 1.34
N ALA A 141 -11.04 -9.91 1.36
CA ALA A 141 -11.57 -8.74 2.04
C ALA A 141 -12.94 -8.32 1.48
N TYR A 142 -13.10 -8.42 0.16
CA TYR A 142 -14.37 -8.15 -0.51
C TYR A 142 -15.47 -9.13 -0.12
N VAL A 143 -15.19 -10.44 -0.13
CA VAL A 143 -16.15 -11.47 0.27
C VAL A 143 -16.60 -11.28 1.72
N TYR A 144 -15.68 -10.96 2.63
CA TYR A 144 -16.03 -10.71 4.03
C TYR A 144 -16.95 -9.51 4.20
N ARG A 145 -16.66 -8.43 3.49
CA ARG A 145 -17.49 -7.23 3.51
C ARG A 145 -18.90 -7.51 3.01
N VAL A 146 -19.04 -8.26 1.92
CA VAL A 146 -20.34 -8.55 1.29
C VAL A 146 -21.15 -9.58 2.09
N LYS A 147 -20.53 -10.70 2.49
CA LYS A 147 -21.23 -11.81 3.15
C LYS A 147 -21.42 -11.61 4.65
N PHE A 148 -20.38 -11.14 5.35
CA PHE A 148 -20.37 -11.09 6.82
C PHE A 148 -20.61 -9.68 7.35
N LYS A 149 -20.68 -8.65 6.49
CA LYS A 149 -20.80 -7.23 6.86
C LYS A 149 -19.72 -6.77 7.86
N THR A 150 -18.61 -7.50 7.94
CA THR A 150 -17.46 -7.17 8.78
C THR A 150 -16.35 -6.63 7.91
N VAL A 151 -15.64 -5.62 8.43
CA VAL A 151 -14.42 -5.10 7.80
C VAL A 151 -13.26 -5.85 8.43
N ARG A 152 -12.52 -6.61 7.63
CA ARG A 152 -11.35 -7.35 8.10
C ARG A 152 -10.21 -6.36 8.35
N MET A 153 -9.84 -6.16 9.62
CA MET A 153 -8.70 -5.33 9.99
C MET A 153 -7.38 -6.02 9.61
N ALA A 154 -6.41 -5.21 9.18
CA ALA A 154 -5.08 -5.69 8.79
C ALA A 154 -4.37 -6.33 10.00
N ASN A 155 -4.02 -7.61 9.87
CA ASN A 155 -3.27 -8.33 10.91
C ASN A 155 -1.78 -7.98 10.87
N LEU A 156 -1.07 -8.27 11.96
CA LEU A 156 0.38 -8.02 12.09
C LEU A 156 1.17 -8.68 10.95
N TRP A 157 0.80 -9.90 10.56
CA TRP A 157 1.45 -10.67 9.49
C TRP A 157 1.31 -10.01 8.12
N GLY A 158 0.15 -9.45 7.80
CA GLY A 158 -0.09 -8.68 6.59
C GLY A 158 0.71 -7.39 6.55
N LYS A 159 0.83 -6.68 7.69
CA LYS A 159 1.69 -5.48 7.79
C LYS A 159 3.16 -5.83 7.57
N ILE A 160 3.65 -6.91 8.18
CA ILE A 160 5.04 -7.37 7.98
C ILE A 160 5.29 -7.75 6.53
N LYS A 161 4.38 -8.51 5.90
CA LYS A 161 4.46 -8.85 4.48
C LYS A 161 4.59 -7.59 3.62
N MET A 162 3.72 -6.60 3.80
CA MET A 162 3.75 -5.36 3.03
C MET A 162 5.07 -4.60 3.22
N PHE A 163 5.55 -4.51 4.45
CA PHE A 163 6.85 -3.90 4.75
C PHE A 163 8.00 -4.61 4.03
N LEU A 164 8.01 -5.95 4.04
CA LEU A 164 9.02 -6.75 3.34
C LEU A 164 8.94 -6.58 1.82
N GLN A 165 7.74 -6.49 1.23
CA GLN A 165 7.59 -6.22 -0.20
C GLN A 165 8.15 -4.85 -0.59
N VAL A 166 7.84 -3.79 0.17
CA VAL A 166 8.41 -2.46 -0.05
C VAL A 166 9.94 -2.51 0.05
N LEU A 167 10.48 -3.19 1.08
CA LEU A 167 11.91 -3.32 1.28
C LEU A 167 12.61 -4.11 0.15
N ALA A 168 11.97 -5.16 -0.35
CA ALA A 168 12.46 -5.94 -1.49
C ALA A 168 12.53 -5.07 -2.76
N ILE A 169 11.47 -4.32 -3.07
CA ILE A 169 11.45 -3.40 -4.24
C ILE A 169 12.52 -2.31 -4.09
N CYS A 170 12.66 -1.70 -2.92
CA CYS A 170 13.75 -0.76 -2.65
C CYS A 170 15.12 -1.39 -2.89
N SER A 171 15.32 -2.63 -2.44
CA SER A 171 16.56 -3.36 -2.62
C SER A 171 16.85 -3.63 -4.10
N VAL A 172 15.83 -4.00 -4.90
CA VAL A 172 16.00 -4.11 -6.37
C VAL A 172 16.40 -2.78 -6.98
N LEU A 173 15.71 -1.69 -6.65
CA LEU A 173 16.02 -0.38 -7.22
C LEU A 173 17.43 0.10 -6.85
N ILE A 174 17.85 -0.10 -5.59
CA ILE A 174 19.22 0.18 -5.15
C ILE A 174 20.23 -0.69 -5.93
N ALA A 175 19.92 -1.98 -6.13
CA ALA A 175 20.77 -2.86 -6.92
C ALA A 175 20.95 -2.36 -8.36
N LEU A 176 19.90 -1.80 -8.97
CA LEU A 176 19.94 -1.24 -10.31
C LEU A 176 20.69 0.11 -10.37
N VAL A 177 20.63 0.91 -9.31
CA VAL A 177 21.39 2.18 -9.23
C VAL A 177 22.89 1.94 -9.08
N PHE A 178 23.29 0.96 -8.27
CA PHE A 178 24.69 0.67 -7.98
C PHE A 178 25.25 -0.53 -8.77
N GLU A 179 24.47 -1.10 -9.68
CA GLU A 179 24.81 -2.29 -10.48
C GLU A 179 25.34 -3.46 -9.63
N ASN A 180 24.76 -3.66 -8.44
CA ASN A 180 25.29 -4.57 -7.44
C ASN A 180 24.39 -5.79 -7.23
N GLN A 181 24.88 -6.96 -7.65
CA GLN A 181 24.18 -8.24 -7.59
C GLN A 181 23.82 -8.68 -6.16
N THR A 182 24.58 -8.29 -5.15
CA THR A 182 24.30 -8.63 -3.75
C THR A 182 22.93 -8.11 -3.32
N PHE A 183 22.57 -6.89 -3.74
CA PHE A 183 21.25 -6.32 -3.41
C PHE A 183 20.10 -7.04 -4.13
N LEU A 184 20.31 -7.57 -5.34
CA LEU A 184 19.31 -8.43 -6.01
C LEU A 184 19.10 -9.74 -5.25
N ASN A 185 20.18 -10.37 -4.79
CA ASN A 185 20.10 -11.59 -3.99
C ASN A 185 19.38 -11.34 -2.65
N MET A 186 19.68 -10.21 -1.99
CA MET A 186 18.96 -9.78 -0.80
C MET A 186 17.48 -9.54 -1.10
N ALA A 187 17.15 -8.87 -2.21
CA ALA A 187 15.77 -8.63 -2.62
C ALA A 187 14.99 -9.94 -2.84
N ASN A 188 15.60 -10.94 -3.48
CA ASN A 188 15.01 -12.28 -3.65
C ASN A 188 14.67 -12.91 -2.28
N VAL A 189 15.62 -12.91 -1.35
CA VAL A 189 15.41 -13.47 0.00
C VAL A 189 14.31 -12.72 0.75
N ILE A 190 14.35 -11.39 0.74
CA ILE A 190 13.35 -10.55 1.42
C ILE A 190 11.96 -10.79 0.82
N LEU A 191 11.85 -10.88 -0.51
CA LEU A 191 10.59 -11.15 -1.19
C LEU A 191 10.08 -12.56 -0.87
N GLY A 192 10.95 -13.57 -0.83
CA GLY A 192 10.62 -14.92 -0.39
C GLY A 192 10.13 -14.97 1.06
N LEU A 193 10.77 -14.23 1.97
CA LEU A 193 10.27 -14.08 3.34
C LEU A 193 8.88 -13.43 3.36
N SER A 194 8.65 -12.39 2.55
CA SER A 194 7.33 -11.75 2.44
C SER A 194 6.23 -12.74 2.05
N VAL A 195 6.53 -13.68 1.14
CA VAL A 195 5.62 -14.76 0.75
C VAL A 195 5.32 -15.68 1.93
N GLY A 196 6.34 -16.06 2.70
CA GLY A 196 6.15 -16.84 3.94
C GLY A 196 5.21 -16.16 4.93
N PHE A 197 5.43 -14.86 5.20
CA PHE A 197 4.54 -14.07 6.05
C PHE A 197 3.12 -13.93 5.48
N ALA A 198 3.00 -13.81 4.14
CA ALA A 198 1.70 -13.78 3.46
C ALA A 198 0.93 -15.08 3.67
N LEU A 199 1.59 -16.23 3.55
CA LEU A 199 0.99 -17.54 3.78
C LEU A 199 0.57 -17.70 5.25
N VAL A 200 1.44 -17.35 6.21
CA VAL A 200 1.08 -17.39 7.63
C VAL A 200 -0.11 -16.49 7.94
N SER A 201 -0.17 -15.30 7.33
CA SER A 201 -1.31 -14.39 7.45
C SER A 201 -2.61 -15.06 6.98
N LEU A 202 -2.56 -15.72 5.82
CA LEU A 202 -3.69 -16.42 5.22
C LEU A 202 -4.14 -17.63 6.07
N PHE A 203 -3.21 -18.47 6.54
CA PHE A 203 -3.55 -19.66 7.33
C PHE A 203 -4.04 -19.31 8.74
N ARG A 204 -3.35 -18.41 9.44
CA ARG A 204 -3.64 -18.13 10.86
C ARG A 204 -4.92 -17.33 11.05
N HIS A 205 -5.26 -16.47 10.10
CA HIS A 205 -6.43 -15.61 10.20
C HIS A 205 -7.51 -15.98 9.17
N GLY A 206 -7.34 -17.10 8.47
CA GLY A 206 -8.23 -17.57 7.40
C GLY A 206 -8.16 -16.72 6.12
N ILE A 207 -8.76 -17.26 5.06
CA ILE A 207 -9.44 -16.45 4.03
C ILE A 207 -10.53 -15.69 4.79
#